data_AF-A0A662ANG6-F1
#
_entry.id   AF-A0A662ANG6-F1
#
_cell.length_a   1.000
_cell.length_b   1.000
_cell.length_c   1.000
_cell.angle_alpha   90.00
_cell.angle_beta   90.00
_cell.angle_gamma   90.00
#
_symmetry.space_group_name_H-M   'P 1'
#
loop_
_entity.id
_entity.type
_entity.pdbx_description
1 polymer ?
#
loop_
_entity_poly.entity_id
_entity_poly.type
_entity_poly.pdbx_seq_one_letter_code
_entity_poly.pdbx_strand_id
1 'polypeptide(L)'
;IINTSLGYNDFDDNSQDHTYADMDGNTTMISIAADIAASKGILVVTSAGNDGASAWKYINAPADADSVLCIGAVTPEEDIAYFSSRGPTSDQRIKPDVCAMGMPSVVSGTNGNVSISSGTSFSAPIMAGMVACLWQAHPELNNMQIIDAVKRSANRYSQPDTIFGYGIPDFYATHIYLNTTGNIDEPIDYLLNVFPNPFRNYLNVEFFAKSIEIPYNTKLEIFDLQGKKILDASINENLNNYMVTKIEKTENFSRGIYIVRLTANNQIFQKKVLKL
;
A
#
# COMPACT_ATOMS: atom_id res chain seq x y z
N ILE A 1 -13.67 0.38 9.14
CA ILE A 1 -12.37 -0.27 9.42
C ILE A 1 -12.32 -0.56 10.90
N ILE A 2 -11.90 -1.76 11.29
CA ILE A 2 -11.56 -2.09 12.68
C ILE A 2 -10.11 -2.57 12.72
N ASN A 3 -9.42 -2.30 13.82
CA ASN A 3 -8.05 -2.74 14.06
C ASN A 3 -7.99 -3.56 15.35
N THR A 4 -7.41 -4.76 15.29
CA THR A 4 -6.97 -5.49 16.46
C THR A 4 -5.45 -5.62 16.46
N SER A 5 -4.83 -5.01 17.47
CA SER A 5 -3.39 -5.11 17.73
C SER A 5 -3.06 -6.23 18.72
N LEU A 6 -3.98 -7.21 18.84
CA LEU A 6 -3.92 -8.37 19.71
C LEU A 6 -4.07 -9.64 18.87
N GLY A 7 -3.42 -10.70 19.31
CA GLY A 7 -3.61 -12.05 18.79
C GLY A 7 -3.39 -13.08 19.88
N TYR A 8 -4.00 -14.26 19.71
CA TYR A 8 -4.09 -15.30 20.73
C TYR A 8 -3.53 -16.63 20.21
N ASN A 9 -2.71 -17.28 21.02
CA ASN A 9 -2.34 -18.69 20.87
C ASN A 9 -2.36 -19.41 22.24
N ASP A 10 -2.16 -18.67 23.33
CA ASP A 10 -2.20 -19.14 24.71
C ASP A 10 -3.27 -18.40 25.54
N PHE A 11 -3.76 -19.08 26.59
CA PHE A 11 -4.79 -18.57 27.49
C PHE A 11 -4.47 -18.90 28.95
N ASP A 12 -5.16 -18.22 29.89
CA ASP A 12 -5.02 -18.49 31.34
C ASP A 12 -5.40 -19.93 31.72
N ASP A 13 -6.29 -20.56 30.93
CA ASP A 13 -6.64 -21.97 30.99
C ASP A 13 -6.02 -22.68 29.78
N ASN A 14 -4.89 -23.35 29.99
CA ASN A 14 -4.13 -24.01 28.94
C ASN A 14 -4.92 -25.07 28.15
N SER A 15 -6.07 -25.52 28.64
CA SER A 15 -6.95 -26.40 27.85
C SER A 15 -7.59 -25.70 26.64
N GLN A 16 -7.52 -24.37 26.59
CA GLN A 16 -8.02 -23.52 25.51
C GLN A 16 -6.91 -23.06 24.55
N ASP A 17 -5.65 -23.36 24.87
CA ASP A 17 -4.50 -23.02 24.02
C ASP A 17 -4.71 -23.54 22.60
N HIS A 18 -4.38 -22.70 21.64
CA HIS A 18 -4.44 -23.04 20.23
C HIS A 18 -3.16 -23.78 19.84
N THR A 19 -3.35 -24.81 19.03
CA THR A 19 -2.25 -25.48 18.32
C THR A 19 -2.03 -24.81 16.98
N TYR A 20 -0.88 -25.06 16.35
CA TYR A 20 -0.66 -24.56 15.00
C TYR A 20 -1.74 -25.06 14.03
N ALA A 21 -2.27 -26.27 14.21
CA ALA A 21 -3.34 -26.81 13.37
C ALA A 21 -4.59 -25.91 13.37
N ASP A 22 -4.87 -25.23 14.48
CA ASP A 22 -6.03 -24.33 14.63
C ASP A 22 -5.83 -22.97 13.91
N MET A 23 -4.63 -22.66 13.43
CA MET A 23 -4.32 -21.44 12.66
C MET A 23 -4.70 -21.58 11.19
N ASP A 24 -5.92 -22.05 10.93
CA ASP A 24 -6.48 -22.30 9.59
C ASP A 24 -7.49 -21.22 9.16
N GLY A 25 -7.68 -20.17 9.96
CA GLY A 25 -8.65 -19.09 9.76
C GLY A 25 -10.10 -19.47 10.11
N ASN A 26 -10.39 -20.76 10.33
CA ASN A 26 -11.75 -21.29 10.40
C ASN A 26 -12.07 -22.01 11.71
N THR A 27 -11.06 -22.32 12.53
CA THR A 27 -11.21 -23.06 13.79
C THR A 27 -11.41 -22.13 14.99
N THR A 28 -10.60 -21.07 15.12
CA THR A 28 -10.69 -20.21 16.30
C THR A 28 -11.89 -19.26 16.24
N MET A 29 -12.53 -19.04 17.38
CA MET A 29 -13.72 -18.19 17.47
C MET A 29 -13.46 -16.75 16.99
N ILE A 30 -12.27 -16.21 17.27
CA ILE A 30 -11.93 -14.83 16.90
C ILE A 30 -11.67 -14.70 15.39
N SER A 31 -11.10 -15.71 14.74
CA SER A 31 -10.92 -15.74 13.27
C SER A 31 -12.26 -15.81 12.55
N ILE A 32 -13.16 -16.70 13.00
CA ILE A 32 -14.53 -16.80 12.50
C ILE A 32 -15.26 -15.46 12.66
N ALA A 33 -15.15 -14.81 13.82
CA ALA A 33 -15.78 -13.51 14.07
C ALA A 33 -15.21 -12.40 13.17
N ALA A 34 -13.91 -12.44 12.90
CA ALA A 34 -13.26 -11.49 12.01
C ALA A 34 -13.74 -11.65 10.55
N ASP A 35 -13.87 -12.88 10.06
CA ASP A 35 -14.40 -13.15 8.71
C ASP A 35 -15.89 -12.80 8.61
N ILE A 36 -16.68 -13.02 9.66
CA ILE A 36 -18.06 -12.52 9.72
C ILE A 36 -18.08 -11.00 9.61
N ALA A 37 -17.23 -10.27 10.34
CA ALA A 37 -17.14 -8.81 10.23
C ALA A 37 -16.74 -8.37 8.81
N ALA A 38 -15.77 -9.05 8.19
CA ALA A 38 -15.36 -8.82 6.82
C ALA A 38 -16.51 -9.03 5.81
N SER A 39 -17.31 -10.09 5.98
CA SER A 39 -18.48 -10.36 5.16
C SER A 39 -19.57 -9.27 5.23
N LYS A 40 -19.56 -8.47 6.30
CA LYS A 40 -20.46 -7.30 6.47
C LYS A 40 -19.87 -6.00 5.89
N GLY A 41 -18.76 -6.07 5.18
CA GLY A 41 -18.10 -4.93 4.56
C GLY A 41 -17.17 -4.17 5.51
N ILE A 42 -16.88 -4.71 6.70
CA ILE A 42 -15.88 -4.12 7.60
C ILE A 42 -14.50 -4.56 7.13
N LEU A 43 -13.60 -3.63 6.79
CA LEU A 43 -12.19 -3.99 6.63
C LEU A 43 -11.57 -4.20 8.01
N VAL A 44 -11.12 -5.44 8.25
CA VAL A 44 -10.50 -5.87 9.50
C VAL A 44 -8.99 -5.88 9.33
N VAL A 45 -8.28 -5.09 10.14
CA VAL A 45 -6.82 -5.06 10.19
C VAL A 45 -6.36 -5.77 11.46
N THR A 46 -5.39 -6.67 11.34
CA THR A 46 -4.88 -7.46 12.46
C THR A 46 -3.36 -7.38 12.52
N SER A 47 -2.78 -7.38 13.71
CA SER A 47 -1.33 -7.59 13.88
C SER A 47 -0.98 -9.07 13.71
N ALA A 48 0.14 -9.38 13.06
CA ALA A 48 0.57 -10.77 12.87
C ALA A 48 0.87 -11.52 14.18
N GLY A 49 1.34 -10.82 15.22
CA GLY A 49 1.86 -11.41 16.45
C GLY A 49 3.35 -11.09 16.66
N ASN A 50 3.85 -11.30 17.87
CA ASN A 50 5.23 -10.99 18.27
C ASN A 50 6.04 -12.25 18.63
N ASP A 51 5.64 -13.38 18.07
CA ASP A 51 6.17 -14.70 18.42
C ASP A 51 7.27 -15.19 17.47
N GLY A 52 7.67 -14.40 16.47
CA GLY A 52 8.60 -14.81 15.41
C GLY A 52 9.97 -15.34 15.89
N ALA A 53 10.35 -15.00 17.13
CA ALA A 53 11.57 -15.49 17.79
C ALA A 53 11.30 -16.49 18.93
N SER A 54 10.03 -16.78 19.24
CA SER A 54 9.62 -17.79 20.22
C SER A 54 9.54 -19.18 19.59
N ALA A 55 9.29 -20.21 20.41
CA ALA A 55 9.07 -21.57 19.91
C ALA A 55 7.78 -21.68 19.07
N TRP A 56 6.79 -20.81 19.33
CA TRP A 56 5.57 -20.74 18.55
C TRP A 56 5.85 -20.25 17.13
N LYS A 57 6.55 -19.11 16.96
CA LYS A 57 6.93 -18.52 15.66
C LYS A 57 5.77 -18.03 14.78
N TYR A 58 4.61 -18.66 14.86
CA TYR A 58 3.53 -18.48 13.90
C TYR A 58 2.73 -17.22 14.15
N ILE A 59 1.95 -16.81 13.15
CA ILE A 59 0.87 -15.84 13.35
C ILE A 59 -0.14 -16.35 14.38
N ASN A 60 -0.79 -15.42 15.06
CA ASN A 60 -1.80 -15.71 16.08
C ASN A 60 -3.21 -15.43 15.53
N ALA A 61 -4.24 -16.06 16.09
CA ALA A 61 -5.61 -15.73 15.74
C ALA A 61 -5.98 -14.31 16.22
N PRO A 62 -6.66 -13.45 15.42
CA PRO A 62 -7.33 -13.74 14.15
C PRO A 62 -6.50 -13.45 12.88
N ALA A 63 -5.19 -13.32 12.97
CA ALA A 63 -4.34 -12.96 11.83
C ALA A 63 -4.28 -14.05 10.75
N ASP A 64 -4.63 -15.28 11.12
CA ASP A 64 -4.82 -16.43 10.25
C ASP A 64 -6.12 -16.39 9.42
N ALA A 65 -7.11 -15.55 9.77
CA ALA A 65 -8.37 -15.42 9.04
C ALA A 65 -8.15 -15.00 7.56
N ASP A 66 -9.03 -15.43 6.66
CA ASP A 66 -8.80 -15.25 5.21
C ASP A 66 -9.14 -13.84 4.72
N SER A 67 -10.13 -13.21 5.33
CA SER A 67 -10.73 -11.96 4.87
C SER A 67 -10.25 -10.75 5.70
N VAL A 68 -9.17 -10.93 6.47
CA VAL A 68 -8.51 -9.87 7.24
C VAL A 68 -7.20 -9.45 6.59
N LEU A 69 -6.80 -8.20 6.83
CA LEU A 69 -5.49 -7.68 6.47
C LEU A 69 -4.52 -7.86 7.64
N CYS A 70 -3.71 -8.91 7.60
CA CYS A 70 -2.70 -9.25 8.60
C CYS A 70 -1.39 -8.49 8.36
N ILE A 71 -0.90 -7.80 9.39
CA ILE A 71 0.24 -6.87 9.28
C ILE A 71 1.46 -7.39 10.06
N GLY A 72 2.54 -7.66 9.32
CA GLY A 72 3.87 -7.91 9.89
C GLY A 72 4.62 -6.60 10.21
N ALA A 73 5.66 -6.71 11.03
CA ALA A 73 6.48 -5.56 11.45
C ALA A 73 7.83 -5.53 10.74
N VAL A 74 8.22 -4.37 10.23
CA VAL A 74 9.56 -4.09 9.68
C VAL A 74 10.28 -2.95 10.42
N THR A 75 11.58 -2.85 10.19
CA THR A 75 12.42 -1.72 10.62
C THR A 75 12.40 -0.58 9.60
N PRO A 76 12.96 0.60 9.93
CA PRO A 76 13.14 1.69 8.97
C PRO A 76 13.96 1.32 7.73
N GLU A 77 14.84 0.32 7.85
CA GLU A 77 15.64 -0.26 6.77
C GLU A 77 14.88 -1.29 5.94
N GLU A 78 13.57 -1.45 6.18
CA GLU A 78 12.68 -2.43 5.53
C GLU A 78 13.01 -3.90 5.83
N ASP A 79 13.88 -4.16 6.81
CA ASP A 79 14.15 -5.49 7.33
C ASP A 79 13.01 -5.99 8.21
N ILE A 80 12.75 -7.31 8.20
CA ILE A 80 11.72 -7.89 9.08
C ILE A 80 12.14 -7.72 10.55
N ALA A 81 11.24 -7.22 11.40
CA ALA A 81 11.47 -7.17 12.83
C ALA A 81 11.59 -8.61 13.34
N TYR A 82 12.62 -8.89 14.16
CA TYR A 82 12.96 -10.26 14.57
C TYR A 82 11.80 -10.99 15.28
N PHE A 83 10.93 -10.24 15.98
CA PHE A 83 9.76 -10.77 16.69
C PHE A 83 8.54 -10.94 15.80
N SER A 84 8.50 -10.41 14.57
CA SER A 84 7.30 -10.47 13.74
C SER A 84 6.93 -11.92 13.46
N SER A 85 5.76 -12.33 13.92
CA SER A 85 5.21 -13.65 13.67
C SER A 85 5.11 -13.94 12.17
N ARG A 86 5.25 -15.22 11.81
CA ARG A 86 5.41 -15.67 10.43
C ARG A 86 4.30 -16.65 10.06
N GLY A 87 3.90 -16.66 8.80
CA GLY A 87 3.10 -17.75 8.27
C GLY A 87 3.95 -18.98 7.93
N PRO A 88 3.41 -19.87 7.07
CA PRO A 88 2.05 -19.81 6.54
C PRO A 88 1.02 -20.10 7.65
N THR A 89 -0.25 -19.87 7.36
CA THR A 89 -1.34 -20.53 8.11
C THR A 89 -1.19 -22.05 8.02
N SER A 90 -1.86 -22.80 8.89
CA SER A 90 -1.76 -24.27 8.86
C SER A 90 -2.26 -24.87 7.55
N ASP A 91 -3.25 -24.23 6.92
CA ASP A 91 -3.79 -24.53 5.59
C ASP A 91 -2.99 -23.91 4.42
N GLN A 92 -1.74 -23.46 4.67
CA GLN A 92 -0.75 -23.04 3.67
C GLN A 92 -1.02 -21.70 2.96
N ARG A 93 -1.88 -20.83 3.51
CA ARG A 93 -2.07 -19.48 2.99
C ARG A 93 -0.90 -18.57 3.38
N ILE A 94 -0.60 -17.63 2.50
CA ILE A 94 0.42 -16.60 2.71
C ILE A 94 -0.10 -15.62 3.76
N LYS A 95 0.64 -15.56 4.88
CA LYS A 95 0.50 -14.57 5.94
C LYS A 95 1.89 -14.23 6.51
N PRO A 96 2.14 -13.00 7.02
CA PRO A 96 1.23 -11.86 6.99
C PRO A 96 0.86 -11.44 5.57
N ASP A 97 -0.17 -10.63 5.39
CA ASP A 97 -0.54 -10.15 4.05
C ASP A 97 0.48 -9.11 3.57
N VAL A 98 0.83 -8.16 4.42
CA VAL A 98 1.75 -7.07 4.12
C VAL A 98 2.48 -6.65 5.40
N CYS A 99 3.48 -5.78 5.28
CA CYS A 99 4.21 -5.24 6.41
C CYS A 99 4.06 -3.72 6.54
N ALA A 100 4.20 -3.24 7.76
CA ALA A 100 4.39 -1.82 8.08
C ALA A 100 5.45 -1.68 9.19
N MET A 101 5.94 -0.45 9.38
CA MET A 101 6.95 -0.18 10.40
C MET A 101 6.41 -0.52 11.80
N GLY A 102 7.15 -1.37 12.53
CA GLY A 102 6.81 -1.78 13.89
C GLY A 102 8.00 -1.83 14.84
N MET A 103 9.21 -1.50 14.37
CA MET A 103 10.44 -1.53 15.18
C MET A 103 11.48 -0.52 14.67
N PRO A 104 11.73 0.62 15.35
CA PRO A 104 10.96 1.17 16.45
C PRO A 104 9.70 1.92 15.98
N SER A 105 8.73 2.08 16.88
CA SER A 105 7.55 2.93 16.68
C SER A 105 7.52 4.03 17.73
N VAL A 106 7.26 5.27 17.30
CA VAL A 106 7.02 6.41 18.19
C VAL A 106 5.57 6.37 18.65
N VAL A 107 5.35 6.33 19.96
CA VAL A 107 4.03 6.12 20.55
C VAL A 107 3.71 7.16 21.62
N SER A 108 2.43 7.47 21.77
CA SER A 108 1.92 8.31 22.85
C SER A 108 1.48 7.42 24.02
N GLY A 109 2.08 7.61 25.19
CA GLY A 109 1.67 6.96 26.42
C GLY A 109 0.32 7.49 26.92
N THR A 110 -0.30 6.79 27.87
CA THR A 110 -1.60 7.18 28.45
C THR A 110 -1.57 8.51 29.20
N ASN A 111 -0.38 8.98 29.59
CA ASN A 111 -0.13 10.28 30.18
C ASN A 111 0.24 11.37 29.16
N GLY A 112 0.17 11.07 27.86
CA GLY A 112 0.52 11.98 26.77
C GLY A 112 2.02 12.09 26.47
N ASN A 113 2.88 11.35 27.19
CA ASN A 113 4.31 11.37 26.93
C ASN A 113 4.65 10.58 25.66
N VAL A 114 5.58 11.11 24.88
CA VAL A 114 6.12 10.42 23.71
C VAL A 114 7.19 9.42 24.15
N SER A 115 7.11 8.19 23.66
CA SER A 115 8.09 7.14 23.91
C SER A 115 8.32 6.30 22.67
N ILE A 116 9.28 5.37 22.75
CA ILE A 116 9.57 4.41 21.70
C ILE A 116 9.14 3.02 22.19
N SER A 117 8.44 2.28 21.33
CA SER A 117 8.07 0.89 21.57
C SER A 117 8.23 0.06 20.31
N SER A 118 8.03 -1.25 20.38
CA SER A 118 8.14 -2.14 19.23
C SER A 118 7.13 -3.28 19.33
N GLY A 119 6.57 -3.67 18.20
CA GLY A 119 5.55 -4.71 18.12
C GLY A 119 4.73 -4.60 16.84
N THR A 120 4.22 -5.74 16.36
CA THR A 120 3.24 -5.75 15.27
C THR A 120 1.96 -4.99 15.65
N SER A 121 1.69 -4.87 16.96
CA SER A 121 0.65 -4.02 17.54
C SER A 121 0.74 -2.54 17.13
N PHE A 122 1.90 -2.05 16.71
CA PHE A 122 2.08 -0.69 16.17
C PHE A 122 2.05 -0.65 14.63
N SER A 123 2.51 -1.71 13.97
CA SER A 123 2.40 -1.84 12.51
C SER A 123 0.94 -1.89 12.03
N ALA A 124 0.07 -2.59 12.76
CA ALA A 124 -1.34 -2.74 12.42
C ALA A 124 -2.12 -1.40 12.38
N PRO A 125 -2.08 -0.53 13.40
CA PRO A 125 -2.78 0.75 13.36
C PRO A 125 -2.18 1.74 12.36
N ILE A 126 -0.86 1.67 12.07
CA ILE A 126 -0.25 2.44 10.97
C ILE A 126 -0.90 2.05 9.65
N MET A 127 -1.00 0.74 9.36
CA MET A 127 -1.67 0.27 8.15
C MET A 127 -3.15 0.64 8.14
N ALA A 128 -3.86 0.48 9.26
CA ALA A 128 -5.28 0.82 9.36
C ALA A 128 -5.55 2.30 9.04
N GLY A 129 -4.67 3.21 9.49
CA GLY A 129 -4.73 4.63 9.14
C GLY A 129 -4.52 4.89 7.65
N MET A 130 -3.50 4.28 7.05
CA MET A 130 -3.22 4.42 5.61
C MET A 130 -4.37 3.85 4.75
N VAL A 131 -4.91 2.70 5.13
CA VAL A 131 -6.09 2.09 4.51
C VAL A 131 -7.32 3.00 4.63
N ALA A 132 -7.52 3.68 5.76
CA ALA A 132 -8.60 4.65 5.92
C ALA A 132 -8.47 5.82 4.95
N CYS A 133 -7.26 6.37 4.78
CA CYS A 133 -7.00 7.44 3.82
C CYS A 133 -7.24 6.98 2.37
N LEU A 134 -6.76 5.78 2.00
CA LEU A 134 -6.99 5.22 0.68
C LEU A 134 -8.48 5.01 0.39
N TRP A 135 -9.21 4.44 1.36
CA TRP A 135 -10.63 4.17 1.19
C TRP A 135 -11.47 5.45 1.18
N GLN A 136 -11.04 6.50 1.91
CA GLN A 136 -11.64 7.83 1.80
C GLN A 136 -11.47 8.41 0.39
N ALA A 137 -10.33 8.17 -0.26
CA ALA A 137 -10.07 8.63 -1.62
C ALA A 137 -10.84 7.83 -2.69
N HIS A 138 -11.23 6.59 -2.38
CA HIS A 138 -11.95 5.67 -3.26
C HIS A 138 -13.20 5.06 -2.58
N PRO A 139 -14.19 5.90 -2.21
CA PRO A 139 -15.34 5.47 -1.42
C PRO A 139 -16.27 4.49 -2.16
N GLU A 140 -16.12 4.34 -3.48
CA GLU A 140 -16.84 3.39 -4.31
C GLU A 140 -16.37 1.93 -4.15
N LEU A 141 -15.18 1.70 -3.58
CA LEU A 141 -14.61 0.37 -3.41
C LEU A 141 -15.15 -0.32 -2.16
N ASN A 142 -15.22 -1.65 -2.19
CA ASN A 142 -15.49 -2.46 -0.99
C ASN A 142 -14.19 -2.83 -0.24
N ASN A 143 -14.33 -3.39 0.96
CA ASN A 143 -13.20 -3.79 1.81
C ASN A 143 -12.20 -4.72 1.11
N MET A 144 -12.69 -5.72 0.38
CA MET A 144 -11.83 -6.69 -0.30
C MET A 144 -11.07 -6.09 -1.47
N GLN A 145 -11.69 -5.16 -2.21
CA GLN A 145 -11.00 -4.41 -3.27
C GLN A 145 -9.90 -3.52 -2.70
N ILE A 146 -10.10 -2.90 -1.54
CA ILE A 146 -9.06 -2.12 -0.86
C ILE A 146 -7.91 -3.02 -0.39
N ILE A 147 -8.21 -4.18 0.24
CA ILE A 147 -7.18 -5.15 0.65
C ILE A 147 -6.36 -5.60 -0.56
N ASP A 148 -7.01 -5.96 -1.65
CA ASP A 148 -6.33 -6.40 -2.88
C ASP A 148 -5.45 -5.30 -3.48
N ALA A 149 -5.94 -4.06 -3.53
CA ALA A 149 -5.18 -2.91 -4.02
C ALA A 149 -3.94 -2.62 -3.16
N VAL A 150 -4.02 -2.83 -1.84
CA VAL A 150 -2.88 -2.70 -0.92
C VAL A 150 -1.85 -3.82 -1.14
N LYS A 151 -2.30 -5.07 -1.31
CA LYS A 151 -1.39 -6.21 -1.57
C LYS A 151 -0.66 -6.03 -2.91
N ARG A 152 -1.35 -5.54 -3.94
CA ARG A 152 -0.82 -5.32 -5.30
C ARG A 152 0.27 -4.27 -5.39
N SER A 153 0.18 -3.22 -4.59
CA SER A 153 1.22 -2.19 -4.58
C SER A 153 2.47 -2.58 -3.80
N ALA A 154 2.41 -3.69 -3.06
CA ALA A 154 3.52 -4.07 -2.21
C ALA A 154 4.76 -4.53 -3.00
N ASN A 155 5.93 -4.26 -2.43
CA ASN A 155 7.22 -4.43 -3.09
C ASN A 155 7.60 -5.90 -3.40
N ARG A 156 6.91 -6.89 -2.81
CA ARG A 156 7.07 -8.33 -3.09
C ARG A 156 5.84 -8.95 -3.76
N TYR A 157 4.94 -8.16 -4.36
CA TYR A 157 3.67 -8.70 -4.89
C TYR A 157 3.82 -9.88 -5.86
N SER A 158 4.83 -9.86 -6.73
CA SER A 158 5.08 -10.92 -7.73
C SER A 158 5.74 -12.18 -7.15
N GLN A 159 6.33 -12.08 -5.96
CA GLN A 159 7.05 -13.17 -5.29
C GLN A 159 6.83 -13.08 -3.76
N PRO A 160 5.59 -13.26 -3.29
CA PRO A 160 5.29 -13.18 -1.88
C PRO A 160 5.90 -14.36 -1.12
N ASP A 161 6.18 -14.16 0.16
CA ASP A 161 6.66 -15.20 1.07
C ASP A 161 5.86 -15.21 2.39
N THR A 162 6.16 -16.14 3.29
CA THR A 162 5.44 -16.28 4.56
C THR A 162 6.06 -15.48 5.71
N ILE A 163 6.99 -14.57 5.42
CA ILE A 163 7.67 -13.71 6.39
C ILE A 163 7.21 -12.26 6.22
N PHE A 164 7.26 -11.76 4.98
CA PHE A 164 6.84 -10.42 4.57
C PHE A 164 5.47 -10.38 3.90
N GLY A 165 4.91 -11.54 3.54
CA GLY A 165 3.71 -11.56 2.70
C GLY A 165 4.00 -11.02 1.32
N TYR A 166 3.15 -10.09 0.89
CA TYR A 166 3.32 -9.33 -0.34
C TYR A 166 4.31 -8.15 -0.17
N GLY A 167 4.84 -7.92 1.04
CA GLY A 167 5.86 -6.91 1.32
C GLY A 167 5.29 -5.60 1.88
N ILE A 168 6.00 -4.50 1.63
CA ILE A 168 5.61 -3.15 2.11
C ILE A 168 4.80 -2.45 1.01
N PRO A 169 3.53 -2.06 1.27
CA PRO A 169 2.67 -1.37 0.30
C PRO A 169 3.11 0.06 -0.01
N ASP A 170 2.97 0.45 -1.27
CA ASP A 170 3.06 1.85 -1.69
C ASP A 170 1.64 2.42 -1.91
N PHE A 171 1.15 3.16 -0.91
CA PHE A 171 -0.20 3.74 -0.93
C PHE A 171 -0.40 4.82 -1.98
N TYR A 172 0.68 5.51 -2.37
CA TYR A 172 0.60 6.51 -3.40
C TYR A 172 0.46 5.83 -4.77
N ALA A 173 1.27 4.81 -5.05
CA ALA A 173 1.12 3.97 -6.24
C ALA A 173 -0.28 3.33 -6.29
N THR A 174 -0.81 2.85 -5.16
CA THR A 174 -2.18 2.33 -5.08
C THR A 174 -3.23 3.38 -5.45
N HIS A 175 -3.16 4.59 -4.90
CA HIS A 175 -4.14 5.65 -5.18
C HIS A 175 -4.18 5.99 -6.67
N ILE A 176 -3.02 6.15 -7.29
CA ILE A 176 -2.95 6.51 -8.70
C ILE A 176 -3.37 5.34 -9.60
N TYR A 177 -3.10 4.08 -9.21
CA TYR A 177 -3.58 2.89 -9.90
C TYR A 177 -5.11 2.87 -9.98
N LEU A 178 -5.77 3.01 -8.83
CA LEU A 178 -7.23 2.99 -8.73
C LEU A 178 -7.88 4.11 -9.56
N ASN A 179 -7.21 5.25 -9.71
CA ASN A 179 -7.65 6.35 -10.58
C ASN A 179 -7.46 6.10 -12.08
N THR A 180 -6.58 5.18 -12.50
CA THR A 180 -6.12 5.07 -13.90
C THR A 180 -6.78 3.94 -14.67
N THR A 181 -6.83 2.72 -14.11
CA THR A 181 -7.22 1.53 -14.87
C THR A 181 -8.65 1.09 -14.60
N GLY A 182 -9.20 1.36 -13.41
CA GLY A 182 -10.47 0.76 -12.97
C GLY A 182 -10.49 -0.78 -13.04
N ASN A 183 -9.35 -1.42 -13.31
CA ASN A 183 -9.23 -2.83 -13.61
C ASN A 183 -7.89 -3.35 -13.11
N ILE A 184 -7.95 -4.52 -12.49
CA ILE A 184 -7.01 -4.91 -11.45
C ILE A 184 -5.95 -5.92 -11.96
N ASP A 185 -5.80 -6.14 -13.27
CA ASP A 185 -5.16 -7.38 -13.73
C ASP A 185 -3.65 -7.32 -14.08
N GLU A 186 -3.03 -6.14 -14.20
CA GLU A 186 -1.60 -6.06 -14.56
C GLU A 186 -0.71 -5.32 -13.55
N PRO A 187 0.52 -5.83 -13.27
CA PRO A 187 1.52 -5.09 -12.52
C PRO A 187 1.87 -3.80 -13.26
N ILE A 188 1.87 -2.67 -12.54
CA ILE A 188 2.23 -1.39 -13.12
C ILE A 188 3.76 -1.23 -13.08
N ASP A 189 4.41 -1.32 -14.23
CA ASP A 189 5.83 -0.96 -14.37
C ASP A 189 6.03 0.56 -14.27
N TYR A 190 5.06 1.36 -14.75
CA TYR A 190 5.08 2.81 -14.66
C TYR A 190 3.69 3.45 -14.69
N LEU A 191 3.59 4.68 -14.21
CA LEU A 191 2.34 5.41 -14.08
C LEU A 191 2.56 6.89 -14.38
N LEU A 192 1.89 7.40 -15.42
CA LEU A 192 1.86 8.82 -15.75
C LEU A 192 0.48 9.38 -15.43
N ASN A 193 0.38 10.15 -14.34
CA ASN A 193 -0.83 10.86 -13.98
C ASN A 193 -0.72 12.35 -14.33
N VAL A 194 -1.82 12.90 -14.84
CA VAL A 194 -1.89 14.29 -15.26
C VAL A 194 -3.26 14.85 -14.91
N PHE A 195 -3.28 15.89 -14.09
CA PHE A 195 -4.52 16.46 -13.53
C PHE A 195 -4.37 17.96 -13.18
N PRO A 196 -5.47 18.71 -13.04
CA PRO A 196 -6.85 18.30 -13.36
C PRO A 196 -6.98 18.01 -14.86
N ASN A 197 -7.90 17.12 -15.24
CA ASN A 197 -8.25 16.90 -16.64
C ASN A 197 -9.78 16.83 -16.72
N PRO A 198 -10.46 17.86 -17.28
CA PRO A 198 -9.91 19.00 -18.02
C PRO A 198 -9.16 20.04 -17.14
N PHE A 199 -8.16 20.73 -17.69
CA PHE A 199 -7.39 21.78 -16.99
C PHE A 199 -7.72 23.19 -17.46
N ARG A 200 -7.32 24.20 -16.65
CA ARG A 200 -7.51 25.63 -16.94
C ARG A 200 -6.25 26.46 -16.75
N ASN A 201 -5.71 26.53 -15.53
CA ASN A 201 -4.63 27.48 -15.21
C ASN A 201 -3.30 26.78 -14.89
N TYR A 202 -3.39 25.53 -14.44
CA TYR A 202 -2.23 24.71 -14.14
C TYR A 202 -2.50 23.26 -14.52
N LEU A 203 -1.44 22.48 -14.60
CA LEU A 203 -1.48 21.04 -14.82
C LEU A 203 -0.37 20.40 -13.97
N ASN A 204 -0.74 19.48 -13.10
CA ASN A 204 0.19 18.63 -12.38
C ASN A 204 0.52 17.42 -13.25
N VAL A 205 1.79 17.07 -13.30
CA VAL A 205 2.30 15.85 -13.91
C VAL A 205 2.99 15.06 -12.81
N GLU A 206 2.45 13.89 -12.52
CA GLU A 206 2.99 12.94 -11.56
C GLU A 206 3.42 11.70 -12.33
N PHE A 207 4.64 11.22 -12.06
CA PHE A 207 5.14 10.02 -12.68
C PHE A 207 5.83 9.12 -11.66
N PHE A 208 5.48 7.85 -11.72
CA PHE A 208 6.05 6.79 -10.90
C PHE A 208 6.53 5.67 -11.81
N ALA A 209 7.69 5.07 -11.54
CA ALA A 209 8.20 3.92 -12.27
C ALA A 209 8.76 2.87 -11.31
N LYS A 210 8.14 1.68 -11.24
CA LYS A 210 8.52 0.64 -10.27
C LYS A 210 9.91 0.07 -10.54
N SER A 211 10.24 -0.13 -11.82
CA SER A 211 11.43 -0.89 -12.24
C SER A 211 12.52 -0.03 -12.89
N ILE A 212 12.33 1.29 -12.93
CA ILE A 212 13.21 2.21 -13.65
C ILE A 212 13.51 3.40 -12.75
N GLU A 213 14.79 3.67 -12.51
CA GLU A 213 15.22 4.91 -11.87
C GLU A 213 14.93 6.08 -12.81
N ILE A 214 14.23 7.10 -12.31
CA ILE A 214 13.93 8.32 -13.04
C ILE A 214 15.19 9.18 -13.06
N PRO A 215 15.85 9.39 -14.21
CA PRO A 215 17.09 10.17 -14.25
C PRO A 215 16.87 11.62 -13.86
N TYR A 216 17.89 12.23 -13.25
CA TYR A 216 18.01 13.67 -13.21
C TYR A 216 17.98 14.23 -14.64
N ASN A 217 17.22 15.31 -14.87
CA ASN A 217 16.88 15.86 -16.19
C ASN A 217 15.88 15.02 -17.01
N THR A 218 14.92 14.38 -16.36
CA THR A 218 13.82 13.72 -17.08
C THR A 218 13.05 14.74 -17.91
N LYS A 219 12.86 14.44 -19.20
CA LYS A 219 12.30 15.39 -20.15
C LYS A 219 10.78 15.36 -20.10
N LEU A 220 10.16 16.53 -19.91
CA LEU A 220 8.72 16.74 -19.98
C LEU A 220 8.40 17.69 -21.14
N GLU A 221 7.57 17.23 -22.06
CA GLU A 221 7.14 17.99 -23.23
C GLU A 221 5.62 18.01 -23.31
N ILE A 222 5.05 19.12 -23.80
CA ILE A 222 3.63 19.21 -24.15
C ILE A 222 3.51 19.56 -25.63
N PHE A 223 2.67 18.80 -26.34
CA PHE A 223 2.36 19.03 -27.75
C PHE A 223 0.87 19.32 -27.93
N ASP A 224 0.52 20.15 -28.89
CA ASP A 224 -0.84 20.21 -29.42
C ASP A 224 -1.13 19.03 -30.37
N LEU A 225 -2.37 18.92 -30.85
CA LEU A 225 -2.78 17.84 -31.77
C LEU A 225 -2.08 17.90 -33.14
N GLN A 226 -1.52 19.04 -33.53
CA GLN A 226 -0.74 19.18 -34.76
C GLN A 226 0.73 18.74 -34.56
N GLY A 227 1.10 18.35 -33.34
CA GLY A 227 2.47 17.96 -32.98
C GLY A 227 3.39 19.15 -32.75
N LYS A 228 2.87 20.38 -32.69
CA LYS A 228 3.67 21.54 -32.33
C LYS A 228 3.96 21.49 -30.84
N LYS A 229 5.23 21.63 -30.49
CA LYS A 229 5.68 21.69 -29.10
C LYS A 229 5.29 23.02 -28.47
N ILE A 230 4.60 22.93 -27.34
CA ILE A 230 4.08 24.05 -26.55
C ILE A 230 4.95 24.29 -25.32
N LEU A 231 5.47 23.21 -24.73
CA LEU A 231 6.35 23.25 -23.57
C LEU A 231 7.46 22.21 -23.73
N ASP A 232 8.66 22.58 -23.29
CA ASP A 232 9.84 21.72 -23.18
C ASP A 232 10.50 22.06 -21.83
N ALA A 233 10.45 21.13 -20.89
CA ALA A 233 11.00 21.29 -19.55
C ALA A 233 11.86 20.07 -19.20
N SER A 234 12.88 20.31 -18.38
CA SER A 234 13.66 19.25 -17.73
C SER A 234 13.32 19.27 -16.25
N ILE A 235 12.97 18.10 -15.72
CA ILE A 235 12.61 17.95 -14.32
C ILE A 235 13.83 17.43 -13.57
N ASN A 236 14.25 18.20 -12.58
CA ASN A 236 15.48 17.98 -11.84
C ASN A 236 15.22 17.57 -10.37
N GLU A 237 13.96 17.64 -9.95
CA GLU A 237 13.50 17.18 -8.64
C GLU A 237 12.79 15.84 -8.81
N ASN A 238 13.49 14.77 -8.46
CA ASN A 238 12.97 13.41 -8.44
C ASN A 238 13.42 12.70 -7.14
N LEU A 239 12.67 11.68 -6.75
CA LEU A 239 12.97 10.80 -5.64
C LEU A 239 13.07 9.38 -6.22
N ASN A 240 14.25 9.00 -6.72
CA ASN A 240 14.57 7.69 -7.32
C ASN A 240 13.58 7.20 -8.39
N ASN A 241 12.41 6.70 -7.99
CA ASN A 241 11.35 6.14 -8.80
C ASN A 241 10.10 7.02 -8.92
N TYR A 242 10.10 8.21 -8.29
CA TYR A 242 8.95 9.11 -8.26
C TYR A 242 9.30 10.55 -8.62
N MET A 243 8.39 11.23 -9.30
CA MET A 243 8.49 12.66 -9.59
C MET A 243 7.12 13.33 -9.63
N VAL A 244 7.10 14.58 -9.18
CA VAL A 244 5.95 15.50 -9.33
C VAL A 244 6.46 16.79 -9.91
N THR A 245 5.75 17.33 -10.88
CA THR A 245 5.94 18.71 -11.29
C THR A 245 4.62 19.39 -11.53
N LYS A 246 4.58 20.68 -11.23
CA LYS A 246 3.44 21.54 -11.52
C LYS A 246 3.78 22.48 -12.66
N ILE A 247 3.02 22.39 -13.73
CA ILE A 247 3.06 23.32 -14.84
C ILE A 247 2.11 24.46 -14.54
N GLU A 248 2.70 25.58 -14.12
CA GLU A 248 1.96 26.83 -13.90
C GLU A 248 1.77 27.60 -15.21
N LYS A 249 0.94 28.65 -15.16
CA LYS A 249 0.78 29.64 -16.24
C LYS A 249 0.28 29.05 -17.57
N THR A 250 -0.59 28.05 -17.50
CA THR A 250 -1.19 27.44 -18.69
C THR A 250 -2.35 28.26 -19.26
N GLU A 251 -2.65 29.46 -18.73
CA GLU A 251 -3.65 30.38 -19.29
C GLU A 251 -3.40 30.74 -20.76
N ASN A 252 -2.13 30.75 -21.19
CA ASN A 252 -1.76 31.08 -22.57
C ASN A 252 -1.98 29.91 -23.55
N PHE A 253 -2.34 28.73 -23.05
CA PHE A 253 -2.63 27.58 -23.90
C PHE A 253 -4.01 27.79 -24.51
N SER A 254 -4.09 27.64 -25.84
CA SER A 254 -5.37 27.68 -26.53
C SER A 254 -6.28 26.53 -26.07
N ARG A 255 -7.59 26.72 -26.15
CA ARG A 255 -8.54 25.63 -25.87
C ARG A 255 -8.31 24.48 -26.85
N GLY A 256 -8.30 23.25 -26.34
CA GLY A 256 -8.04 22.09 -27.18
C GLY A 256 -7.45 20.91 -26.44
N ILE A 257 -7.06 19.90 -27.20
CA ILE A 257 -6.45 18.68 -26.69
C ILE A 257 -4.93 18.80 -26.78
N TYR A 258 -4.26 18.36 -25.72
CA TYR A 258 -2.81 18.31 -25.63
C TYR A 258 -2.33 16.90 -25.31
N ILE A 259 -1.10 16.59 -25.74
CA ILE A 259 -0.37 15.38 -25.39
C ILE A 259 0.77 15.79 -24.45
N VAL A 260 0.70 15.32 -23.21
CA VAL A 260 1.80 15.39 -22.25
C VAL A 260 2.69 14.20 -22.48
N ARG A 261 3.98 14.43 -22.71
CA ARG A 261 4.99 13.41 -22.97
C ARG A 261 6.10 13.51 -21.95
N LEU A 262 6.38 12.42 -21.26
CA LEU A 262 7.54 12.26 -20.40
C LEU A 262 8.53 11.31 -21.08
N THR A 263 9.83 11.62 -21.04
CA THR A 263 10.89 10.73 -21.51
C THR A 263 11.87 10.45 -20.37
N ALA A 264 11.91 9.20 -19.91
CA ALA A 264 12.84 8.73 -18.87
C ALA A 264 13.55 7.45 -19.35
N ASN A 265 14.87 7.36 -19.19
CA ASN A 265 15.69 6.21 -19.63
C ASN A 265 15.39 5.73 -21.07
N ASN A 266 15.29 6.67 -22.02
CA ASN A 266 14.95 6.44 -23.43
C ASN A 266 13.57 5.81 -23.68
N GLN A 267 12.73 5.69 -22.65
CA GLN A 267 11.33 5.30 -22.77
C GLN A 267 10.45 6.54 -22.80
N ILE A 268 9.35 6.45 -23.55
CA ILE A 268 8.42 7.55 -23.76
C ILE A 268 7.06 7.17 -23.17
N PHE A 269 6.57 8.02 -22.27
CA PHE A 269 5.27 7.89 -21.61
C PHE A 269 4.39 9.06 -22.01
N GLN A 270 3.11 8.82 -22.30
CA GLN A 270 2.23 9.87 -22.82
C GLN A 270 0.83 9.82 -22.21
N LYS A 271 0.24 10.99 -21.97
CA LYS A 271 -1.15 11.14 -21.52
C LYS A 271 -1.83 12.28 -22.26
N LYS A 272 -3.06 12.04 -22.71
CA LYS A 272 -3.90 13.04 -23.38
C LYS A 272 -4.68 13.84 -22.35
N VAL A 273 -4.72 15.16 -22.50
CA VAL A 273 -5.46 16.08 -21.62
C VAL A 273 -6.24 17.14 -22.40
N LEU A 274 -7.32 17.65 -21.80
CA LEU A 274 -8.20 18.65 -22.39
C LEU A 274 -8.05 20.00 -21.68
N LYS A 275 -7.78 21.06 -22.43
CA LYS A 275 -7.79 22.45 -21.97
C LYS A 275 -9.15 23.09 -22.23
N LEU A 276 -9.76 23.65 -21.17
CA LEU A 276 -10.96 24.49 -21.24
C LEU A 276 -10.62 25.99 -21.27
#